data_AF-A0A443LMR0-F1
#
_entry.id   AF-A0A443LMR0-F1
#
_cell.length_a   1.000
_cell.length_b   1.000
_cell.length_c   1.000
_cell.angle_alpha   90.00
_cell.angle_beta   90.00
_cell.angle_gamma   90.00
#
_symmetry.space_group_name_H-M   'P 1'
#
loop_
_entity.id
_entity.type
_entity.pdbx_description
1 polymer ?
#
loop_
_entity_poly.entity_id
_entity_poly.type
_entity_poly.pdbx_seq_one_letter_code
_entity_poly.pdbx_strand_id
1 'polypeptide(L)'
;MALIDELADDLAAKTMVAMKELDDDRFYMQVAKVIGTSSPSLQEAFMTSCRLRISAQRGEAFLADALKAWREGAAAPRDTEGGQ
;
A
#
# COMPACT_ATOMS: atom_id res chain seq x y z
N MET A 1 10.15 4.70 -19.78
CA MET A 1 9.53 4.00 -18.62
C MET A 1 9.59 4.83 -17.36
N ALA A 2 10.74 5.46 -17.02
CA ALA A 2 10.89 6.35 -15.85
C ALA A 2 9.69 7.28 -15.56
N LEU A 3 9.22 8.06 -16.55
CA LEU A 3 8.12 9.00 -16.32
C LEU A 3 6.81 8.34 -15.84
N ILE A 4 6.46 7.15 -16.37
CA ILE A 4 5.23 6.46 -15.95
C ILE A 4 5.40 5.95 -14.51
N ASP A 5 6.56 5.36 -14.21
CA ASP A 5 6.85 4.82 -12.88
C ASP A 5 6.89 5.94 -11.83
N GLU A 6 7.52 7.08 -12.15
CA GLU A 6 7.59 8.25 -11.27
C GLU A 6 6.20 8.86 -11.01
N LEU A 7 5.40 9.05 -12.07
CA LEU A 7 4.04 9.59 -11.92
C LEU A 7 3.13 8.62 -11.15
N ALA A 8 3.25 7.32 -11.41
CA ALA A 8 2.51 6.30 -10.70
C ALA A 8 2.88 6.28 -9.21
N ASP A 9 4.17 6.38 -8.88
CA ASP A 9 4.64 6.34 -7.51
C ASP A 9 4.21 7.57 -6.71
N ASP A 10 4.38 8.77 -7.27
CA ASP A 10 3.94 10.02 -6.64
C ASP A 10 2.43 10.05 -6.41
N LEU A 11 1.64 9.62 -7.41
CA LEU A 11 0.19 9.54 -7.28
C LEU A 11 -0.23 8.49 -6.25
N ALA A 12 0.44 7.33 -6.21
CA ALA A 12 0.18 6.30 -5.21
C ALA A 12 0.49 6.81 -3.80
N ALA A 13 1.60 7.52 -3.60
CA ALA A 13 1.94 8.14 -2.31
C ALA A 13 0.85 9.10 -1.83
N LYS A 14 0.41 10.02 -2.70
CA LYS A 14 -0.68 10.97 -2.41
C LYS A 14 -1.99 10.25 -2.11
N THR A 15 -2.28 9.19 -2.85
CA THR A 15 -3.47 8.37 -2.62
C THR A 15 -3.45 7.69 -1.26
N MET A 16 -2.31 7.18 -0.79
CA MET A 16 -2.20 6.58 0.55
C MET A 16 -2.48 7.59 1.66
N VAL A 17 -2.08 8.86 1.47
CA VAL A 17 -2.42 9.94 2.41
C VAL A 17 -3.91 10.23 2.37
N ALA A 18 -4.48 10.40 1.18
CA ALA A 18 -5.91 10.67 1.01
C ALA A 18 -6.79 9.53 1.57
N MET A 19 -6.40 8.27 1.39
CA MET A 19 -7.09 7.10 1.96
C MET A 19 -7.22 7.21 3.48
N LYS A 20 -6.16 7.67 4.17
CA LYS A 20 -6.17 7.86 5.63
C LYS A 20 -7.02 9.06 6.04
N GLU A 21 -6.97 10.16 5.30
CA GLU A 21 -7.75 11.37 5.60
C GLU A 21 -9.26 11.16 5.37
N LEU A 22 -9.61 10.35 4.38
CA LEU A 22 -10.99 10.06 4.00
C LEU A 22 -11.59 8.84 4.72
N ASP A 23 -10.78 8.09 5.49
CA ASP A 23 -11.16 6.81 6.09
C ASP A 23 -11.73 5.82 5.03
N ASP A 24 -11.10 5.77 3.85
CA ASP A 24 -11.50 4.91 2.73
C ASP A 24 -10.29 4.12 2.21
N ASP A 25 -10.10 2.90 2.76
CA ASP A 25 -9.04 1.95 2.38
C ASP A 25 -9.11 1.50 0.91
N ARG A 26 -10.21 1.81 0.22
CA ARG A 26 -10.49 1.38 -1.15
C ARG A 26 -10.47 2.54 -2.15
N PHE A 27 -10.18 3.76 -1.68
CA PHE A 27 -10.16 4.98 -2.50
C PHE A 27 -9.20 4.86 -3.70
N TYR A 28 -8.08 4.15 -3.56
CA TYR A 28 -7.13 3.93 -4.67
C TYR A 28 -7.77 3.26 -5.90
N MET A 29 -8.81 2.45 -5.73
CA MET A 29 -9.52 1.87 -6.88
C MET A 29 -10.32 2.91 -7.66
N GLN A 30 -10.85 3.93 -6.98
CA GLN A 30 -11.57 5.03 -7.62
C GLN A 30 -10.57 5.87 -8.45
N VAL A 31 -9.41 6.19 -7.87
CA VAL A 31 -8.32 6.89 -8.58
C VAL A 31 -7.87 6.07 -9.79
N ALA A 32 -7.66 4.75 -9.63
CA ALA A 32 -7.27 3.86 -10.72
C ALA A 32 -8.29 3.88 -11.88
N LYS A 33 -9.59 3.87 -11.57
CA LYS A 33 -10.66 3.95 -12.59
C LYS A 33 -10.64 5.27 -13.35
N VAL A 34 -10.42 6.38 -12.65
CA VAL A 34 -10.35 7.72 -13.27
C VAL A 34 -9.18 7.81 -14.24
N ILE A 35 -7.96 7.46 -13.81
CA ILE A 35 -6.78 7.54 -14.68
C ILE A 35 -6.82 6.51 -15.80
N GLY A 36 -7.39 5.33 -15.56
CA GLY A 36 -7.54 4.25 -16.54
C GLY A 36 -8.44 4.62 -17.73
N THR A 37 -9.34 5.59 -17.54
CA THR A 37 -10.19 6.12 -18.63
C THR A 37 -9.35 6.80 -19.71
N SER A 38 -8.26 7.45 -19.34
CA SER A 38 -7.39 8.21 -20.26
C SER A 38 -6.01 7.57 -20.51
N SER A 39 -5.53 6.73 -19.58
CA SER A 39 -4.20 6.11 -19.67
C SER A 39 -4.16 4.75 -18.97
N PRO A 40 -4.38 3.64 -19.72
CA PRO A 40 -4.31 2.29 -19.15
C PRO A 40 -2.93 1.93 -18.59
N SER A 41 -1.85 2.35 -19.25
CA SER A 41 -0.49 2.05 -18.79
C SER A 41 -0.14 2.73 -17.46
N LEU A 42 -0.59 3.96 -17.25
CA LEU A 42 -0.43 4.65 -15.95
C LEU A 42 -1.26 3.97 -14.86
N GLN A 43 -2.47 3.49 -15.18
CA GLN A 43 -3.31 2.75 -14.24
C GLN A 43 -2.61 1.47 -13.74
N GLU A 44 -2.03 0.69 -14.64
CA GLU A 44 -1.32 -0.56 -14.27
C GLU A 44 -0.13 -0.30 -13.35
N ALA A 45 0.68 0.71 -13.67
CA ALA A 45 1.82 1.13 -12.86
C ALA A 45 1.37 1.66 -11.48
N PHE A 46 0.35 2.53 -11.46
CA PHE A 46 -0.22 3.08 -10.24
C PHE A 46 -0.77 2.00 -9.30
N MET A 47 -1.54 1.04 -9.83
CA MET A 47 -2.07 -0.07 -9.04
C MET A 47 -0.95 -0.94 -8.46
N THR A 48 0.15 -1.10 -9.22
CA THR A 48 1.33 -1.82 -8.76
C THR A 48 2.02 -1.08 -7.61
N SER A 49 2.27 0.23 -7.73
CA SER A 49 2.83 1.02 -6.63
C SER A 49 1.90 1.02 -5.39
N CYS A 50 0.58 1.12 -5.58
CA CYS A 50 -0.37 1.03 -4.46
C CYS A 50 -0.27 -0.30 -3.72
N ARG A 51 -0.26 -1.43 -4.45
CA ARG A 51 -0.11 -2.76 -3.84
C ARG A 51 1.20 -2.89 -3.07
N LEU A 52 2.31 -2.41 -3.63
CA LEU A 52 3.61 -2.44 -2.95
C LEU A 52 3.57 -1.66 -1.63
N ARG A 53 2.97 -0.46 -1.63
CA ARG A 53 2.84 0.38 -0.43
C ARG A 53 1.96 -0.25 0.64
N ILE A 54 0.82 -0.84 0.27
CA ILE A 54 -0.07 -1.54 1.22
C ILE A 54 0.64 -2.75 1.83
N SER A 55 1.31 -3.55 1.00
CA SER A 55 2.10 -4.69 1.47
C SER A 55 3.24 -4.26 2.40
N ALA A 56 3.95 -3.18 2.05
CA ALA A 56 5.02 -2.62 2.88
C ALA A 56 4.47 -2.14 4.23
N GLN A 57 3.36 -1.39 4.25
CA GLN A 57 2.73 -0.93 5.49
C GLN A 57 2.33 -2.09 6.40
N ARG A 58 1.79 -3.18 5.83
CA ARG A 58 1.46 -4.40 6.59
C ARG A 58 2.72 -5.07 7.16
N GLY A 59 3.78 -5.17 6.36
CA GLY A 59 5.07 -5.71 6.80
C GLY A 59 5.71 -4.87 7.90
N GLU A 60 5.68 -3.55 7.78
CA GLU A 60 6.17 -2.61 8.78
C GLU A 60 5.38 -2.69 10.09
N ALA A 61 4.05 -2.79 10.01
CA ALA A 61 3.20 -2.98 11.18
C ALA A 61 3.55 -4.30 11.91
N PHE A 62 3.64 -5.40 11.17
CA PHE A 62 4.02 -6.70 11.72
C PHE A 62 5.41 -6.68 12.37
N LEU A 63 6.40 -6.05 11.71
CA LEU A 63 7.75 -5.89 12.24
C LEU A 63 7.75 -5.07 13.54
N ALA A 64 6.99 -3.97 13.58
CA ALA A 64 6.86 -3.12 14.75
C ALA A 64 6.25 -3.89 15.93
N ASP A 65 5.20 -4.67 15.70
CA ASP A 65 4.56 -5.50 16.71
C ASP A 65 5.49 -6.59 17.23
N ALA A 66 6.26 -7.23 16.35
CA ALA A 66 7.25 -8.24 16.74
C ALA A 66 8.38 -7.66 17.60
N LEU A 67 8.89 -6.49 17.23
CA LEU A 67 9.92 -5.80 18.03
C LEU A 67 9.37 -5.34 19.37
N LYS A 68 8.11 -4.88 19.42
CA LYS A 68 7.45 -4.50 20.66
C LYS A 68 7.30 -5.71 21.60
N ALA A 69 6.74 -6.82 21.10
CA ALA A 69 6.57 -8.04 21.88
C ALA A 69 7.90 -8.56 22.45
N TRP A 70 8.96 -8.58 21.61
CA TRP A 70 10.29 -8.98 22.05
C TRP A 70 10.84 -8.09 23.17
N ARG A 71 10.66 -6.76 23.07
CA ARG A 71 11.09 -5.80 24.12
C ARG A 71 10.30 -5.96 25.42
N GLU A 72 9.05 -6.37 25.34
CA GLU A 72 8.17 -6.62 26.49
C GLU A 72 8.36 -8.02 27.10
N GLY A 73 9.29 -8.83 26.55
CA GLY A 73 9.57 -10.19 27.02
C GLY A 73 8.50 -11.21 26.59
N ALA A 74 7.63 -10.84 25.66
CA ALA A 74 6.62 -11.73 25.06
C ALA A 74 7.16 -12.40 23.78
N ALA A 75 6.52 -13.49 23.37
CA ALA A 75 6.80 -14.11 22.09
C ALA A 75 6.31 -13.21 20.94
N ALA A 76 7.11 -13.10 19.88
CA ALA A 76 6.73 -12.38 18.67
C ALA A 76 5.41 -12.93 18.09
N PRO A 77 4.55 -12.06 17.50
CA PRO A 77 3.34 -12.49 16.83
C PRO A 77 3.72 -13.48 15.72
N ARG A 78 2.95 -14.57 15.62
CA ARG A 78 3.08 -15.55 14.53
C ARG A 78 2.11 -15.15 13.43
N ASP A 79 2.56 -15.18 12.19
CA ASP A 79 1.73 -15.02 11.01
C ASP A 79 0.81 -16.24 10.85
N THR A 80 -0.30 -16.26 11.58
CA THR A 80 -1.27 -17.37 11.51
C THR A 80 -2.17 -17.30 10.26
N GLU A 81 -1.94 -16.35 9.35
CA GLU A 81 -2.75 -16.11 8.14
C GLU A 81 -1.95 -16.31 6.84
N GLY A 82 -1.12 -17.36 6.79
CA GLY A 82 -0.49 -17.86 5.55
C GLY A 82 -1.43 -18.71 4.69
N GLY A 83 -2.70 -18.33 4.56
CA GLY A 83 -3.71 -19.08 3.83
C GLY A 83 -4.56 -18.19 2.92
N GLN A 84 -4.03 -17.88 1.74
CA GLN A 84 -4.76 -17.69 0.48
C GLN A 84 -3.77 -17.64 -0.69
#